data_AF-A0A970D2V6-F1
#
_entry.id   AF-A0A970D2V6-F1
#
_cell.length_a   1.000
_cell.length_b   1.000
_cell.length_c   1.000
_cell.angle_alpha   90.00
_cell.angle_beta   90.00
_cell.angle_gamma   90.00
#
_symmetry.space_group_name_H-M   'P 1'
#
loop_
_entity.id
_entity.type
_entity.pdbx_description
1 polymer ?
#
loop_
_entity_poly.entity_id
_entity_poly.type
_entity_poly.pdbx_seq_one_letter_code
_entity_poly.pdbx_strand_id
1 'polypeptide(L)'
;MNIYVFDSSALMHLFDYYYESRFPTLWKRFNQFVENGQVVSVREVKNEIFGHHNKERRINKWAKQNPGLFTAPTFEEMQLVQEIFKVEHFQVIISRKNLLIGKPVADPFVIARLHFPCI
;
A
#
# COMPACT_ATOMS: atom_id res chain seq x y z
N MET A 1 -12.90 -13.14 10.40
CA MET A 1 -12.21 -11.87 10.72
C MET A 1 -11.82 -11.24 9.39
N ASN A 2 -12.12 -9.96 9.16
CA ASN A 2 -11.87 -9.33 7.85
C ASN A 2 -10.54 -8.57 7.90
N ILE A 3 -9.71 -8.78 6.87
CA ILE A 3 -8.46 -8.06 6.63
C ILE A 3 -8.71 -7.06 5.49
N TYR A 4 -8.25 -5.84 5.66
CA TYR A 4 -8.32 -4.76 4.69
C TYR A 4 -6.92 -4.48 4.14
N VAL A 5 -6.76 -4.57 2.83
CA VAL A 5 -5.50 -4.25 2.16
C VAL A 5 -5.59 -2.81 1.65
N PHE A 6 -4.76 -1.93 2.19
CA PHE A 6 -4.76 -0.52 1.84
C PHE A 6 -3.76 -0.25 0.71
N ASP A 7 -4.22 0.48 -0.31
CA ASP A 7 -3.39 1.01 -1.38
C ASP A 7 -2.76 2.36 -1.01
N SER A 8 -1.90 2.88 -1.89
CA SER A 8 -1.28 4.19 -1.71
C SER A 8 -2.31 5.31 -1.68
N SER A 9 -3.35 5.27 -2.52
CA SER A 9 -4.30 6.37 -2.63
C SER A 9 -5.17 6.50 -1.38
N ALA A 10 -5.66 5.39 -0.81
CA ALA A 10 -6.43 5.39 0.43
C ALA A 10 -5.61 5.95 1.60
N LEU A 11 -4.36 5.51 1.76
CA LEU A 11 -3.48 6.06 2.80
C LEU A 11 -3.18 7.54 2.55
N MET A 12 -2.82 7.94 1.33
CA MET A 12 -2.55 9.35 1.03
C MET A 12 -3.76 10.23 1.32
N HIS A 13 -4.96 9.83 0.90
CA HIS A 13 -6.18 10.59 1.14
C HIS A 13 -6.51 10.69 2.64
N LEU A 14 -6.37 9.58 3.39
CA LEU A 14 -6.54 9.58 4.84
C LEU A 14 -5.59 10.59 5.49
N PHE A 15 -4.32 10.56 5.13
CA PHE A 15 -3.30 11.40 5.74
C PHE A 15 -3.28 12.85 5.24
N ASP A 16 -3.83 13.17 4.07
CA ASP A 16 -3.86 14.55 3.56
C ASP A 16 -5.11 15.32 4.00
N TYR A 17 -6.25 14.62 4.11
CA TYR A 17 -7.55 15.29 4.31
C TYR A 17 -8.14 15.07 5.70
N TYR A 18 -7.82 13.97 6.39
CA TYR A 18 -8.42 13.65 7.69
C TYR A 18 -7.44 13.94 8.82
N TYR A 19 -7.56 15.10 9.45
CA TYR A 19 -6.68 15.50 10.55
C TYR A 19 -7.13 14.89 11.89
N GLU A 20 -6.17 14.35 12.65
CA GLU A 20 -6.41 13.72 13.97
C GLU A 20 -7.21 14.60 14.93
N SER A 21 -6.94 15.91 14.96
CA SER A 21 -7.64 16.87 15.81
C SER A 21 -9.12 17.08 15.44
N ARG A 22 -9.50 16.77 14.19
CA ARG A 22 -10.88 16.91 13.69
C ARG A 22 -11.62 15.57 13.65
N PHE A 23 -10.89 14.46 13.47
CA PHE A 23 -11.46 13.12 13.35
C PHE A 23 -10.86 12.14 14.38
N PRO A 24 -10.90 12.43 15.69
CA PRO A 24 -10.20 11.61 16.69
C PRO A 24 -10.71 10.16 16.74
N THR A 25 -12.02 9.94 16.57
CA THR A 25 -12.63 8.61 16.57
C THR A 25 -12.19 7.77 15.36
N LEU A 26 -12.01 8.39 14.19
CA LEU A 26 -11.51 7.73 12.98
C LEU A 26 -10.10 7.21 13.24
N TRP A 27 -9.21 8.08 13.69
CA TRP A 27 -7.81 7.75 13.93
C TRP A 27 -7.63 6.73 15.04
N LYS A 28 -8.41 6.82 16.12
CA LYS A 28 -8.42 5.79 17.18
C LYS A 28 -8.76 4.41 16.61
N ARG A 29 -9.83 4.30 15.81
CA ARG A 29 -10.24 3.02 15.21
C ARG A 29 -9.24 2.51 14.17
N PHE A 30 -8.73 3.41 13.33
CA PHE A 30 -7.72 3.08 12.34
C PHE A 30 -6.46 2.51 13.00
N ASN A 31 -5.92 3.18 14.02
CA ASN A 31 -4.75 2.71 14.74
C ASN A 31 -5.00 1.35 15.41
N GLN A 32 -6.17 1.16 16.04
CA GLN A 32 -6.56 -0.14 16.60
C GLN A 32 -6.58 -1.25 15.53
N PHE A 33 -7.07 -0.96 14.33
CA PHE A 33 -7.14 -1.95 13.25
C PHE A 33 -5.74 -2.28 12.70
N VAL A 34 -4.84 -1.29 12.66
CA VAL A 34 -3.43 -1.50 12.31
C VAL A 34 -2.73 -2.35 13.36
N GLU A 35 -2.90 -2.04 14.65
CA GLU A 35 -2.33 -2.79 15.78
C GLU A 35 -2.82 -4.24 15.81
N ASN A 36 -4.10 -4.46 15.49
CA ASN A 36 -4.71 -5.80 15.43
C ASN A 36 -4.37 -6.57 14.15
N GLY A 37 -3.57 -6.01 13.22
CA GLY A 37 -3.26 -6.65 11.94
C GLY A 37 -4.46 -6.77 10.97
N GLN A 38 -5.54 -6.03 11.22
CA GLN A 38 -6.73 -6.02 10.38
C GLN A 38 -6.60 -5.08 9.18
N VAL A 39 -5.72 -4.08 9.28
CA VAL A 39 -5.33 -3.22 8.17
C VAL A 39 -3.89 -3.56 7.84
N VAL A 40 -3.64 -3.94 6.59
CA VAL A 40 -2.32 -4.33 6.08
C VAL A 40 -2.07 -3.64 4.74
N SER A 41 -0.81 -3.63 4.31
CA SER A 41 -0.41 -3.14 2.99
C SER A 41 0.85 -3.88 2.51
N VAL A 42 1.32 -3.52 1.33
CA VAL A 42 2.50 -4.14 0.68
C VAL A 42 3.66 -3.18 0.66
N ARG A 43 4.88 -3.71 0.62
CA ARG A 43 6.12 -2.91 0.56
C ARG A 43 6.10 -1.90 -0.60
N GLU A 44 5.49 -2.24 -1.72
CA GLU A 44 5.43 -1.41 -2.91
C GLU A 44 4.59 -0.14 -2.68
N VAL A 45 3.53 -0.20 -1.87
CA VAL A 45 2.76 0.98 -1.42
C VAL A 45 3.65 1.92 -0.59
N LYS A 46 4.48 1.38 0.31
CA LYS A 46 5.45 2.18 1.08
C LYS A 46 6.45 2.88 0.16
N ASN A 47 6.91 2.20 -0.89
CA ASN A 47 7.83 2.78 -1.88
C ASN A 47 7.16 3.91 -2.68
N GLU A 48 5.90 3.74 -3.08
CA GLU A 48 5.14 4.81 -3.75
C GLU A 48 4.93 6.03 -2.83
N ILE A 49 4.55 5.80 -1.57
CA ILE A 49 4.39 6.86 -0.57
C ILE A 49 5.67 7.68 -0.42
N PHE A 50 6.84 7.02 -0.31
CA PHE A 50 8.14 7.70 -0.22
C PHE A 50 8.65 8.30 -1.53
N GLY A 51 8.24 7.76 -2.67
CA GLY A 51 8.61 8.25 -4.00
C GLY A 51 8.02 9.62 -4.35
N HIS A 52 7.02 10.08 -3.59
CA HIS A 52 6.46 11.42 -3.75
C HIS A 52 7.43 12.50 -3.20
N HIS A 53 7.57 13.61 -3.94
CA HIS A 53 8.60 14.65 -3.74
C HIS A 53 8.64 15.37 -2.37
N ASN A 54 7.72 15.08 -1.45
CA ASN A 54 7.68 15.70 -0.13
C ASN A 54 7.92 14.66 0.99
N LYS A 55 9.20 14.43 1.31
CA LYS A 55 9.63 13.51 2.38
C LYS A 55 9.15 13.90 3.78
N GLU A 56 8.66 15.14 3.97
CA GLU A 56 8.16 15.62 5.26
C GLU A 56 6.67 15.39 5.51
N ARG A 57 5.93 14.86 4.52
CA ARG A 57 4.51 14.55 4.69
C ARG A 57 4.24 13.69 5.92
N ARG A 58 3.11 13.94 6.58
CA ARG A 58 2.66 13.21 7.79
C ARG A 58 2.66 11.70 7.57
N ILE A 59 2.17 11.25 6.40
CA ILE A 59 2.17 9.83 6.01
C ILE A 59 3.58 9.22 5.98
N ASN A 60 4.59 9.96 5.53
CA ASN A 60 5.96 9.46 5.46
C ASN A 60 6.56 9.24 6.85
N LYS A 61 6.27 10.15 7.79
CA LYS A 61 6.70 10.00 9.18
C LYS A 61 6.01 8.80 9.84
N TRP A 62 4.70 8.68 9.64
CA TRP A 62 3.90 7.58 10.18
C TRP A 62 4.29 6.21 9.60
N ALA A 63 4.51 6.11 8.28
CA ALA A 63 4.90 4.86 7.63
C ALA A 63 6.28 4.33 8.07
N LYS A 64 7.18 5.23 8.53
CA LYS A 64 8.46 4.83 9.14
C LYS A 64 8.27 4.24 10.54
N GLN A 65 7.29 4.75 11.30
CA GLN A 65 6.98 4.28 12.66
C GLN A 65 6.14 2.99 12.66
N ASN A 66 5.47 2.68 11.55
CA ASN A 66 4.61 1.51 11.40
C ASN A 66 5.11 0.56 10.30
N PRO A 67 6.36 0.03 10.40
CA PRO A 67 6.90 -0.84 9.35
C PRO A 67 6.15 -2.16 9.21
N GLY A 68 5.53 -2.66 10.29
CA GLY A 68 4.79 -3.93 10.29
C GLY A 68 3.56 -3.94 9.39
N LEU A 69 3.03 -2.76 9.02
CA LEU A 69 1.94 -2.65 8.06
C LEU A 69 2.35 -3.11 6.65
N PHE A 70 3.61 -2.85 6.27
CA PHE A 70 4.09 -3.01 4.90
C PHE A 70 4.98 -4.24 4.81
N THR A 71 4.39 -5.38 4.45
CA THR A 71 5.13 -6.63 4.33
C THR A 71 5.60 -6.87 2.89
N ALA A 72 6.71 -7.58 2.75
CA ALA A 72 7.17 -8.04 1.45
C ALA A 72 6.20 -9.11 0.91
N PRO A 73 6.05 -9.23 -0.42
CA PRO A 73 5.19 -10.24 -1.00
C PRO A 73 5.73 -11.66 -0.75
N THR A 74 4.84 -12.63 -0.55
CA THR A 74 5.19 -14.05 -0.47
C THR A 74 5.53 -14.63 -1.86
N PHE A 75 5.98 -15.88 -1.89
CA PHE A 75 6.25 -16.56 -3.15
C PHE A 75 4.98 -16.72 -4.01
N GLU A 76 3.87 -17.11 -3.38
CA GLU A 76 2.56 -17.30 -4.03
C GLU A 76 2.02 -15.97 -4.57
N GLU A 77 2.13 -14.90 -3.77
CA GLU A 77 1.77 -13.55 -4.20
C GLU A 77 2.60 -13.11 -5.42
N MET A 78 3.91 -13.39 -5.40
CA MET A 78 4.80 -13.09 -6.53
C MET A 78 4.44 -13.88 -7.79
N GLN A 79 4.03 -15.14 -7.68
CA GLN A 79 3.55 -15.92 -8.83
C GLN A 79 2.30 -15.28 -9.44
N LEU A 80 1.32 -14.88 -8.63
CA LEU A 80 0.14 -14.20 -9.12
C LEU A 80 0.48 -12.85 -9.77
N VAL A 81 1.39 -12.07 -9.19
CA VAL A 81 1.88 -10.83 -9.80
C VAL A 81 2.50 -11.09 -11.18
N GLN A 82 3.27 -12.18 -11.34
CA GLN A 82 3.80 -12.57 -12.64
C GLN A 82 2.71 -12.90 -13.66
N GLU A 83 1.66 -13.64 -13.26
CA GLU A 83 0.53 -13.93 -14.13
C GLU A 83 -0.23 -12.65 -14.54
N ILE A 84 -0.42 -11.70 -13.61
CA ILE A 84 -1.01 -10.39 -13.92
C ILE A 84 -0.16 -9.68 -14.99
N PHE A 85 1.16 -9.70 -14.84
CA PHE A 85 2.06 -9.06 -15.82
C PHE A 85 2.16 -9.79 -17.16
N LYS A 86 1.76 -11.05 -17.29
CA LYS A 86 1.71 -11.74 -18.60
C LYS A 86 0.60 -11.24 -19.50
N VAL A 87 -0.45 -10.63 -18.94
CA VAL A 87 -1.54 -10.06 -19.74
C VAL A 87 -1.07 -8.75 -20.36
N GLU A 88 -0.98 -8.75 -21.70
CA GLU A 88 -0.45 -7.63 -22.50
C GLU A 88 -1.12 -6.29 -22.17
N HIS A 89 -2.43 -6.30 -21.92
CA HIS A 89 -3.17 -5.10 -21.53
C HIS A 89 -2.63 -4.45 -20.23
N PHE A 90 -2.25 -5.26 -19.23
CA PHE A 90 -1.69 -4.74 -17.98
C PHE A 90 -0.24 -4.26 -18.14
N GLN A 91 0.51 -4.81 -19.09
CA GLN A 91 1.84 -4.30 -19.44
C GLN A 91 1.77 -2.89 -20.03
N VAL A 92 0.70 -2.56 -20.76
CA VAL A 92 0.48 -1.21 -21.33
C VAL A 92 0.10 -0.20 -20.25
N ILE A 93 -0.64 -0.63 -19.21
CA ILE A 93 -1.05 0.22 -18.08
C ILE A 93 0.14 0.58 -17.19
N ILE A 94 1.14 -0.30 -17.07
CA ILE A 94 2.46 0.05 -16.55
C ILE A 94 3.10 0.95 -17.59
N SER A 95 2.82 2.25 -17.51
CA SER A 95 3.32 3.19 -18.50
C SER A 95 4.82 2.96 -18.72
N ARG A 96 5.30 2.94 -19.97
CA ARG A 96 6.75 2.83 -20.28
C ARG A 96 7.57 3.83 -19.44
N LYS A 97 6.97 4.94 -19.06
CA LYS A 97 7.51 5.96 -18.14
C LYS A 97 7.80 5.41 -16.73
N ASN A 98 6.94 4.56 -16.17
CA ASN A 98 7.16 3.91 -14.87
C ASN A 98 8.31 2.90 -14.93
N LEU A 99 8.42 2.14 -16.02
CA LEU A 99 9.56 1.25 -16.28
C LEU A 99 10.88 2.03 -16.44
N LEU A 100 10.87 3.13 -17.21
CA LEU A 100 12.05 3.97 -17.48
C LEU A 100 12.54 4.75 -16.25
N ILE A 101 11.66 5.07 -15.29
CA ILE A 101 11.98 5.84 -14.08
C ILE A 101 12.18 4.89 -12.87
N GLY A 102 11.94 3.59 -13.02
CA GLY A 102 12.01 2.62 -11.92
C GLY A 102 10.92 2.84 -10.86
N LYS A 103 9.77 3.41 -11.24
CA LYS A 103 8.65 3.58 -10.31
C LYS A 103 7.96 2.22 -10.10
N PRO A 104 8.01 1.65 -8.88
CA PRO A 104 7.27 0.44 -8.57
C PRO A 104 5.77 0.72 -8.71
N VAL A 105 5.04 -0.21 -9.32
CA VAL A 105 3.57 -0.16 -9.40
C VAL A 105 3.03 -1.05 -8.29
N ALA A 106 2.34 -0.46 -7.31
CA ALA A 106 1.85 -1.17 -6.15
C ALA A 106 0.59 -2.01 -6.44
N ASP A 107 -0.22 -1.63 -7.42
CA ASP A 107 -1.55 -2.22 -7.64
C ASP A 107 -1.54 -3.76 -7.81
N PRO A 108 -0.66 -4.37 -8.63
CA PRO A 108 -0.60 -5.83 -8.74
C PRO A 108 -0.27 -6.52 -7.42
N PHE A 109 0.56 -5.89 -6.58
CA PHE A 109 0.94 -6.43 -5.28
C PHE A 109 -0.20 -6.32 -4.26
N VAL A 110 -0.97 -5.22 -4.30
CA VAL A 110 -2.19 -5.04 -3.49
C VAL A 110 -3.23 -6.11 -3.86
N ILE A 111 -3.44 -6.37 -5.16
CA ILE A 111 -4.34 -7.43 -5.63
C ILE A 111 -3.86 -8.81 -5.15
N ALA A 112 -2.55 -9.09 -5.28
CA ALA A 112 -2.01 -10.37 -4.85
C ALA A 112 -2.18 -10.59 -3.34
N ARG A 113 -1.94 -9.55 -2.53
CA ARG A 113 -2.17 -9.59 -1.08
C ARG A 113 -3.64 -9.83 -0.71
N LEU A 114 -4.57 -9.26 -1.48
CA LEU A 114 -6.00 -9.50 -1.25
C LEU A 114 -6.38 -10.96 -1.55
N HIS A 115 -5.75 -11.57 -2.57
CA HIS A 115 -6.02 -12.94 -2.97
C HIS A 115 -5.42 -13.97 -2.01
N PHE A 116 -4.26 -13.66 -1.41
CA PHE A 116 -3.58 -14.49 -0.41
C PHE A 116 -3.48 -13.77 0.95
N PRO A 117 -4.59 -13.55 1.66
CA PRO A 117 -4.54 -12.90 2.96
C PRO A 117 -3.78 -13.80 3.94
N CYS A 118 -2.66 -13.30 4.48
CA CYS A 118 -1.96 -13.96 5.58
C CYS A 118 -2.94 -14.19 6.75
N ILE A 119 -3.13 -15.45 7.14
CA ILE A 119 -3.81 -15.84 8.38
C ILE A 119 -2.76 -16.02 9.46
#